data_AF-A0A3M2CD48-F1
#
_entry.id   AF-A0A3M2CD48-F1
#
_cell.length_a   1.000
_cell.length_b   1.000
_cell.length_c   1.000
_cell.angle_alpha   90.00
_cell.angle_beta   90.00
_cell.angle_gamma   90.00
#
_symmetry.space_group_name_H-M   'P 1'
#
loop_
_entity.id
_entity.type
_entity.pdbx_description
1 polymer ?
#
loop_
_entity_poly.entity_id
_entity_poly.type
_entity_poly.pdbx_seq_one_letter_code
_entity_poly.pdbx_strand_id
1 'polypeptide(L)'
;MDPRYECRRVLDEIRRLIKRSPFSQRQVEARAGFSRGYLSQLLAENLDLKLVHIIAILEVLEVSPGHFFRTLYPDPRESALARFKSRSQLAASAALNRDLDALYDAGLESLKQLRRRLERCEDAVERLERMGLLSRTGSGGGGPQRP
;
A
#
# COMPACT_ATOMS: atom_id res chain seq x y z
N MET A 1 -18.58 -8.44 32.74
CA MET A 1 -17.78 -7.22 32.54
C MET A 1 -18.07 -6.27 33.66
N ASP A 2 -17.05 -5.67 34.27
CA ASP A 2 -17.25 -4.59 35.25
C ASP A 2 -17.63 -3.30 34.51
N PRO A 3 -18.80 -2.70 34.78
CA PRO A 3 -19.22 -1.45 34.14
C PRO A 3 -18.22 -0.31 34.28
N ARG A 4 -17.51 -0.22 35.42
CA ARG A 4 -16.53 0.85 35.66
C ARG A 4 -15.30 0.70 34.78
N TYR A 5 -14.86 -0.53 34.55
CA TYR A 5 -13.78 -0.85 33.64
C TYR A 5 -14.11 -0.44 32.20
N GLU A 6 -15.33 -0.70 31.74
CA GLU A 6 -15.77 -0.32 30.39
C GLU A 6 -15.85 1.21 30.23
N CYS A 7 -16.40 1.93 31.20
CA CYS A 7 -16.39 3.40 31.19
C CYS A 7 -14.96 3.94 31.08
N ARG A 8 -14.02 3.39 31.85
CA ARG A 8 -12.60 3.79 31.78
C ARG A 8 -11.99 3.55 30.40
N ARG A 9 -12.24 2.39 29.79
CA ARG A 9 -11.76 2.08 28.42
C ARG A 9 -12.27 3.08 27.40
N VAL A 10 -13.55 3.44 27.48
CA VAL A 10 -14.16 4.45 26.60
C VAL A 10 -13.50 5.82 26.81
N LEU A 11 -13.33 6.25 28.06
CA LEU A 11 -12.64 7.52 28.40
C LEU A 11 -11.19 7.54 27.92
N ASP A 12 -10.48 6.42 28.00
CA ASP A 12 -9.10 6.30 27.51
C ASP A 12 -8.99 6.43 25.99
N GLU A 13 -9.95 5.90 25.25
CA GLU A 13 -10.02 6.11 23.80
C GLU A 13 -10.35 7.58 23.47
N ILE A 14 -11.29 8.19 24.18
CA ILE A 14 -11.59 9.62 24.02
C ILE A 14 -10.35 10.48 24.30
N ARG A 15 -9.60 10.18 25.37
CA ARG A 15 -8.32 10.87 25.67
C ARG A 15 -7.33 10.73 24.51
N ARG A 16 -7.24 9.54 23.90
CA ARG A 16 -6.36 9.31 22.75
C ARG A 16 -6.82 10.07 21.52
N LEU A 17 -8.12 10.15 21.25
CA LEU A 17 -8.66 10.94 20.14
C LEU A 17 -8.39 12.43 20.33
N ILE A 18 -8.67 12.99 21.52
CA ILE A 18 -8.40 14.40 21.81
C ILE A 18 -6.91 14.72 21.59
N LYS A 19 -6.00 13.86 22.09
CA LYS A 19 -4.54 14.04 21.91
C LYS A 19 -4.09 14.01 20.45
N ARG A 20 -4.78 13.28 19.58
CA ARG A 20 -4.48 13.19 18.14
C ARG A 20 -5.16 14.28 17.33
N SER A 21 -6.18 14.92 17.90
CA SER A 21 -6.90 16.01 17.26
C SER A 21 -6.10 17.32 17.31
N PRO A 22 -6.38 18.27 16.42
CA PRO A 22 -5.83 19.62 16.51
C PRO A 22 -6.45 20.46 17.64
N PHE A 23 -7.44 19.92 18.38
CA PHE A 23 -8.18 20.65 19.39
C PHE A 23 -7.66 20.36 20.79
N SER A 24 -7.41 21.42 21.56
CA SER A 24 -7.18 21.30 22.99
C SER A 24 -8.45 20.84 23.69
N GLN A 25 -8.30 20.21 24.86
CA GLN A 25 -9.43 19.78 25.69
C GLN A 25 -10.41 20.94 25.99
N ARG A 26 -9.91 22.17 26.20
CA ARG A 26 -10.77 23.36 26.40
C ARG A 26 -11.57 23.72 25.15
N GLN A 27 -10.98 23.60 23.96
CA GLN A 27 -11.70 23.84 22.70
C GLN A 27 -12.74 22.75 22.46
N VAL A 28 -12.43 21.49 22.78
CA VAL A 28 -13.40 20.38 22.68
C VAL A 28 -14.58 20.63 23.61
N GLU A 29 -14.31 21.02 24.87
CA GLU A 29 -15.34 21.33 25.87
C GLU A 29 -16.26 22.47 25.42
N ALA A 30 -15.68 23.58 24.95
CA ALA A 30 -16.43 24.73 24.46
C ALA A 30 -17.31 24.39 23.25
N ARG A 31 -16.79 23.62 22.30
CA ARG A 31 -17.51 23.23 21.08
C ARG A 31 -18.57 22.15 21.31
N ALA A 32 -18.34 21.28 22.30
CA ALA A 32 -19.33 20.29 22.71
C ALA A 32 -20.46 20.89 23.57
N GLY A 33 -20.42 22.20 23.85
CA GLY A 33 -21.43 22.89 24.65
C GLY A 33 -21.34 22.58 26.15
N PHE A 34 -20.19 22.11 26.62
CA PHE A 34 -19.99 21.76 28.03
C PHE A 34 -19.55 22.96 28.86
N SER A 35 -19.91 22.96 30.15
CA SER A 35 -19.44 23.97 31.09
C SER A 35 -17.93 23.85 31.35
N ARG A 36 -17.31 24.94 31.78
CA ARG A 36 -15.87 24.98 32.05
C ARG A 36 -15.44 23.88 33.04
N GLY A 37 -14.47 23.05 32.65
CA GLY A 37 -13.92 21.96 33.45
C GLY A 37 -14.76 20.68 33.46
N TYR A 38 -15.90 20.65 32.77
CA TYR A 38 -16.76 19.47 32.70
C TYR A 38 -16.05 18.29 32.04
N LEU A 39 -15.34 18.53 30.93
CA LEU A 39 -14.61 17.47 30.24
C LEU A 39 -13.46 16.96 31.10
N SER A 40 -12.82 17.82 31.91
CA SER A 40 -11.81 17.39 32.88
C SER A 40 -12.39 16.48 33.95
N GLN A 41 -13.57 16.81 34.50
CA GLN A 41 -14.24 15.98 35.50
C GLN A 41 -14.72 14.65 34.91
N LEU A 42 -15.27 14.67 33.69
CA LEU A 42 -15.68 13.48 32.96
C LEU A 42 -14.49 12.54 32.70
N LEU A 43 -13.39 13.10 32.17
CA LEU A 43 -12.17 12.33 31.93
C LEU A 43 -11.56 11.83 33.25
N ALA A 44 -11.69 12.54 34.36
CA ALA A 44 -11.17 12.10 35.66
C ALA A 44 -12.03 11.02 36.34
N GLU A 45 -13.07 10.48 35.68
CA GLU A 45 -14.02 9.52 36.27
C GLU A 45 -14.83 10.09 37.45
N ASN A 46 -14.85 11.42 37.61
CA ASN A 46 -15.62 12.10 38.67
C ASN A 46 -17.09 12.33 38.29
N LEU A 47 -17.44 12.14 37.01
CA LEU A 47 -18.80 12.23 36.49
C LEU A 47 -19.15 10.94 35.75
N ASP A 48 -20.43 10.60 35.78
CA ASP A 48 -20.93 9.47 35.00
C ASP A 48 -20.82 9.75 33.49
N LEU A 49 -20.22 8.79 32.79
CA LEU A 49 -20.15 8.83 31.34
C LEU A 49 -21.50 8.41 30.74
N LYS A 50 -22.19 9.38 30.13
CA LYS A 50 -23.41 9.15 29.37
C LYS A 50 -23.10 9.09 27.88
N LEU A 51 -23.92 8.35 27.13
CA LEU A 51 -23.80 8.25 25.67
C LEU A 51 -23.80 9.62 24.99
N VAL A 52 -24.64 10.55 25.47
CA VAL A 52 -24.71 11.93 24.96
C VAL A 52 -23.34 12.62 25.04
N HIS A 53 -22.56 12.40 26.09
CA HIS A 53 -21.21 12.98 26.20
C HIS A 53 -20.29 12.42 25.13
N ILE A 54 -20.35 11.11 24.87
CA ILE A 54 -19.55 10.44 23.85
C ILE A 54 -19.88 11.03 22.47
N ILE A 55 -21.17 11.07 22.11
CA ILE A 55 -21.59 11.57 20.79
C ILE A 55 -21.19 13.03 20.58
N ALA A 56 -21.42 13.90 21.58
CA ALA A 56 -21.05 15.31 21.48
C ALA A 56 -19.53 15.52 21.30
N ILE A 57 -18.71 14.74 22.01
CA ILE A 57 -17.25 14.81 21.85
C ILE A 57 -16.83 14.29 20.47
N LEU A 58 -17.39 13.17 20.02
CA LEU A 58 -17.05 12.58 18.72
C LEU A 58 -17.45 13.49 17.54
N GLU A 59 -18.57 14.19 17.66
CA GLU A 59 -19.02 15.18 16.67
C GLU A 59 -18.00 16.32 16.52
N VAL A 60 -17.51 16.86 17.64
CA VAL A 60 -16.46 17.91 17.65
C VAL A 60 -15.13 17.41 17.08
N LEU A 61 -14.82 16.13 17.28
CA LEU A 61 -13.61 15.49 16.79
C LEU A 61 -13.74 14.96 15.36
N GLU A 62 -14.91 15.12 14.72
CA GLU A 62 -15.22 14.61 13.38
C GLU A 62 -15.01 13.09 13.25
N VAL A 63 -15.24 12.34 14.34
CA VAL A 63 -15.10 10.88 14.36
C VAL A 63 -16.48 10.24 14.31
N SER A 64 -16.69 9.33 13.37
CA SER A 64 -17.92 8.54 13.33
C SER A 64 -18.09 7.68 14.59
N PRO A 65 -19.26 7.70 15.26
CA PRO A 65 -19.56 6.82 16.40
C PRO A 65 -19.38 5.34 16.06
N GLY A 66 -19.79 4.91 14.87
CA GLY A 66 -19.64 3.52 14.42
C GLY A 66 -18.16 3.12 14.33
N HIS A 67 -17.32 3.99 13.79
CA HIS A 67 -15.88 3.76 13.72
C HIS A 67 -15.24 3.73 15.12
N PHE A 68 -15.63 4.66 16.00
CA PHE A 68 -15.16 4.70 17.38
C PHE A 68 -15.49 3.42 18.15
N PHE A 69 -16.76 3.00 18.13
CA PHE A 69 -17.18 1.79 18.84
C PHE A 69 -16.59 0.51 18.22
N ARG A 70 -16.42 0.44 16.89
CA ARG A 70 -15.72 -0.68 16.26
C ARG A 70 -14.25 -0.76 16.67
N THR A 71 -13.61 0.38 16.92
CA THR A 71 -12.23 0.43 17.43
C THR A 71 -12.15 -0.08 18.87
N LEU A 72 -13.11 0.30 19.71
CA LEU A 72 -13.20 -0.14 21.11
C LEU A 72 -13.64 -1.60 21.27
N TYR A 73 -14.52 -2.06 20.38
CA TYR A 73 -15.15 -3.37 20.38
C TYR A 73 -14.95 -4.06 19.04
N PRO A 74 -13.71 -4.48 18.72
CA PRO A 74 -13.43 -5.16 17.47
C PRO A 74 -14.17 -6.50 17.44
N ASP A 75 -14.92 -6.74 16.36
CA ASP A 75 -15.52 -8.05 16.13
C ASP A 75 -14.40 -9.07 15.83
N PRO A 76 -14.23 -10.13 16.65
CA PRO A 76 -13.22 -11.15 16.41
C PRO A 76 -13.32 -11.76 15.01
N ARG A 77 -14.53 -11.89 14.45
CA ARG A 77 -14.78 -12.44 13.11
C ARG A 77 -14.36 -11.48 12.02
N GLU A 78 -14.65 -10.19 12.18
CA GLU A 78 -14.20 -9.14 11.25
C GLU A 78 -12.67 -9.03 11.25
N SER A 79 -12.04 -9.16 12.43
CA SER A 79 -10.57 -9.17 12.55
C SER A 79 -9.91 -10.38 11.87
N ALA A 80 -10.57 -11.55 11.89
CA ALA A 80 -10.07 -12.76 11.25
C ALA A 80 -10.21 -12.67 9.72
N LEU A 81 -11.36 -12.16 9.24
CA LEU A 81 -11.60 -11.94 7.82
C LEU A 81 -10.65 -10.88 7.23
N ALA A 82 -10.42 -9.78 7.94
CA ALA A 82 -9.46 -8.75 7.54
C ALA A 82 -8.04 -9.33 7.42
N ARG A 83 -7.59 -10.09 8.44
CA ARG A 83 -6.28 -10.78 8.43
C ARG A 83 -6.18 -11.79 7.27
N PHE A 84 -7.24 -12.54 7.01
CA PHE A 84 -7.29 -13.47 5.89
C PHE A 84 -7.15 -12.75 4.54
N LYS A 85 -7.93 -11.68 4.31
CA LYS A 85 -7.86 -10.87 3.08
C LYS A 85 -6.46 -10.29 2.85
N SER A 86 -5.84 -9.73 3.88
CA SER A 86 -4.48 -9.19 3.77
C SER A 86 -3.45 -10.28 3.45
N ARG A 87 -3.55 -11.45 4.08
CA ARG A 87 -2.67 -12.59 3.79
C ARG A 87 -2.86 -13.12 2.37
N SER A 88 -4.11 -13.24 1.91
CA SER A 88 -4.40 -13.70 0.55
C SER A 88 -3.90 -12.72 -0.51
N GLN A 89 -4.04 -11.40 -0.26
CA GLN A 89 -3.55 -10.36 -1.17
C GLN A 89 -2.02 -10.36 -1.27
N LEU A 90 -1.31 -10.47 -0.14
CA LEU A 90 0.16 -10.58 -0.13
C LEU A 90 0.65 -11.83 -0.86
N ALA A 91 -0.03 -12.98 -0.65
CA ALA A 91 0.30 -14.22 -1.34
C ALA A 91 0.06 -14.13 -2.85
N ALA A 92 -1.06 -13.54 -3.28
CA ALA A 92 -1.37 -13.32 -4.69
C ALA A 92 -0.37 -12.38 -5.35
N SER A 93 0.00 -11.28 -4.69
CA SER A 93 1.02 -10.34 -5.18
C SER A 93 2.39 -11.01 -5.31
N ALA A 94 2.79 -11.81 -4.33
CA ALA A 94 4.06 -12.53 -4.37
C ALA A 94 4.08 -13.63 -5.45
N ALA A 95 2.94 -14.23 -5.76
CA ALA A 95 2.83 -15.16 -6.89
C ALA A 95 3.02 -14.44 -8.23
N LEU A 96 2.29 -13.34 -8.45
CA LEU A 96 2.40 -12.54 -9.67
C LEU A 96 3.82 -12.02 -9.91
N ASN A 97 4.50 -11.53 -8.87
CA ASN A 97 5.87 -11.04 -8.99
C ASN A 97 6.84 -12.17 -9.41
N ARG A 98 6.70 -13.36 -8.83
CA ARG A 98 7.56 -14.51 -9.20
C ARG A 98 7.34 -14.94 -10.66
N ASP A 99 6.09 -14.95 -11.12
CA ASP A 99 5.78 -15.30 -12.50
C ASP A 99 6.35 -14.25 -13.47
N LEU A 100 6.31 -12.97 -13.10
CA LEU A 100 6.92 -11.88 -13.86
C LEU A 100 8.45 -12.05 -13.97
N ASP A 101 9.12 -12.34 -12.85
CA ASP A 101 10.57 -12.56 -12.80
C ASP A 101 10.98 -13.74 -13.69
N ALA A 102 10.23 -14.84 -13.63
CA ALA A 102 10.49 -16.02 -14.46
C ALA A 102 10.37 -15.73 -15.96
N LEU A 103 9.41 -14.89 -16.37
CA LEU A 103 9.24 -14.47 -17.76
C LEU A 103 10.40 -13.55 -18.21
N TYR A 104 10.85 -12.64 -17.34
CA TYR A 104 12.00 -11.79 -17.62
C TYR A 104 13.28 -12.61 -17.81
N ASP A 105 13.55 -13.58 -16.94
CA ASP A 105 14.71 -14.46 -17.03
C ASP A 105 14.70 -15.30 -18.31
N ALA A 106 13.54 -15.89 -18.64
CA ALA A 106 13.38 -16.67 -19.87
C ALA A 106 13.60 -15.82 -21.14
N GLY A 107 13.11 -14.58 -21.13
CA GLY A 107 13.34 -13.61 -22.21
C GLY A 107 14.82 -13.26 -22.35
N LEU A 108 15.50 -13.01 -21.23
CA LEU A 108 16.93 -12.68 -21.21
C LEU A 108 17.79 -13.83 -21.75
N GLU A 109 17.49 -15.07 -21.37
CA GLU A 109 18.21 -16.24 -21.90
C GLU A 109 18.00 -16.44 -23.40
N SER A 110 16.79 -16.19 -23.89
CA SER A 110 16.49 -16.24 -25.33
C SER A 110 17.33 -15.24 -26.12
N LEU A 111 17.49 -14.02 -25.59
CA LEU A 111 18.33 -12.98 -26.19
C LEU A 111 19.82 -13.36 -26.16
N LYS A 112 20.32 -13.89 -25.04
CA LYS A 112 21.70 -14.39 -24.96
C LYS A 112 21.96 -15.49 -25.98
N GLN A 113 21.01 -16.41 -26.15
CA GLN A 113 21.13 -17.49 -27.11
C GLN A 113 21.15 -16.96 -28.54
N LEU A 114 20.30 -15.98 -28.86
CA LEU A 114 20.29 -15.34 -30.18
C LEU A 114 21.62 -14.63 -30.46
N ARG A 115 22.15 -13.89 -29.49
CA ARG A 115 23.47 -13.24 -29.60
C ARG A 115 24.57 -14.26 -29.89
N ARG A 116 24.64 -15.36 -29.14
CA ARG A 116 25.62 -16.44 -29.38
C ARG A 116 25.46 -17.08 -30.77
N ARG A 117 24.24 -17.10 -31.31
CA ARG A 117 24.01 -17.58 -32.70
C ARG A 117 24.55 -16.59 -33.72
N LEU A 118 24.32 -15.29 -33.51
CA LEU A 118 24.84 -14.24 -34.38
C LEU A 118 26.36 -14.21 -34.37
N GLU A 119 27.00 -14.24 -33.20
CA GLU A 119 28.47 -14.31 -33.06
C GLU A 119 29.05 -15.50 -33.83
N ARG A 120 28.39 -16.68 -33.76
CA ARG A 120 28.82 -17.86 -34.54
C ARG A 120 28.63 -17.69 -36.05
N CYS A 121 27.60 -16.98 -36.49
CA CYS A 121 27.40 -16.67 -37.90
C CYS A 121 28.48 -15.70 -38.39
N GLU A 122 28.79 -14.66 -37.62
CA GLU A 122 29.86 -13.71 -37.91
C GLU A 122 31.21 -14.43 -38.04
N ASP A 123 31.56 -15.27 -37.06
CA ASP A 123 32.78 -16.09 -37.10
C ASP A 123 32.84 -17.00 -38.34
N ALA A 124 31.72 -17.60 -38.73
CA ALA A 124 31.64 -18.47 -39.90
C ALA A 124 31.81 -17.69 -41.21
N VAL A 125 31.20 -16.50 -41.30
CA VAL A 125 31.35 -15.59 -42.45
C VAL A 125 32.82 -15.15 -42.57
N GLU A 126 33.45 -14.71 -41.47
CA GLU A 126 34.86 -14.32 -41.48
C GLU A 126 35.81 -15.46 -41.89
N ARG A 127 35.48 -16.71 -41.51
CA ARG A 127 36.25 -17.89 -41.94
C ARG A 127 36.09 -18.13 -43.44
N LEU A 128 34.88 -18.01 -43.97
CA LEU A 128 34.60 -18.18 -45.40
C LEU A 128 35.27 -17.09 -46.25
N GLU A 129 35.28 -15.84 -45.78
CA GLU A 129 36.02 -14.75 -46.41
C GLU A 129 37.54 -15.03 -46.42
N ARG A 130 38.11 -15.49 -45.30
CA ARG A 130 39.54 -15.86 -45.21
C ARG A 130 39.93 -17.01 -46.14
N MET A 131 39.02 -17.94 -46.41
CA MET A 131 39.25 -19.04 -47.36
C MET A 131 39.08 -18.61 -48.83
N GLY A 132 38.74 -17.35 -49.09
CA GLY A 132 38.49 -16.83 -50.45
C GLY A 132 37.21 -17.36 -51.10
N LEU A 133 36.35 -18.04 -50.31
CA LEU A 133 35.08 -18.61 -50.78
C LEU A 133 33.96 -17.57 -50.82
N LEU A 134 34.11 -16.47 -50.08
CA LEU A 134 33.27 -15.28 -50.19
C LEU A 134 34.14 -14.12 -50.64
N SER A 135 33.91 -13.68 -51.88
CA SER A 135 34.38 -12.37 -52.31
C SER A 135 33.50 -11.35 -51.61
N ARG A 136 34.08 -10.49 -50.78
CA ARG A 136 33.41 -9.26 -50.33
C ARG A 136 32.91 -8.60 -51.60
N THR A 137 31.60 -8.61 -51.87
CA THR A 137 31.05 -8.09 -53.11
C THR A 137 31.46 -6.62 -53.19
N GLY A 138 32.48 -6.35 -54.00
CA GLY A 138 32.88 -5.00 -54.33
C GLY A 138 31.77 -4.34 -55.13
N SER A 139 31.47 -3.10 -54.75
CA SER A 139 31.01 -1.99 -55.59
C SER A 139 30.79 -2.29 -57.09
N GLY A 140 29.60 -1.92 -57.62
CA GLY A 140 29.48 -1.49 -59.01
C GLY A 140 28.21 -1.93 -59.75
N GLY A 141 27.32 -0.97 -59.99
CA GLY A 141 26.19 -1.11 -60.92
C GLY A 141 25.61 0.26 -61.27
N GLY A 142 26.30 1.00 -62.13
CA GLY A 142 25.80 2.25 -62.71
C GLY A 142 24.76 2.01 -63.80
N GLY A 143 23.98 3.07 -64.08
CA GLY A 143 23.25 3.32 -65.32
C GLY A 143 21.82 3.84 -65.09
N PRO A 144 21.21 4.65 -66.00
CA PRO A 144 21.70 5.05 -67.33
C PRO A 144 21.73 6.58 -67.59
N GLN A 145 22.48 6.98 -68.62
CA GLN A 145 22.35 8.27 -69.30
C GLN A 145 21.16 8.28 -70.29
N ARG A 146 20.72 9.51 -70.60
CA ARG A 146 20.01 10.04 -71.81
C ARG A 146 18.49 10.19 -71.76
N PRO A 147 17.91 11.10 -72.58
CA PRO A 147 18.52 11.94 -73.64
C PRO A 147 18.79 13.40 -73.28
#